data_AF-A0A318ZV78-F1
#
_entry.id   AF-A0A318ZV78-F1
#
_cell.length_a   1.000
_cell.length_b   1.000
_cell.length_c   1.000
_cell.angle_alpha   90.00
_cell.angle_beta   90.00
_cell.angle_gamma   90.00
#
_symmetry.space_group_name_H-M   'P 1'
#
loop_
_entity.id
_entity.type
_entity.pdbx_description
1 polymer ?
#
loop_
_entity_poly.entity_id
_entity_poly.type
_entity_poly.pdbx_seq_one_letter_code
_entity_poly.pdbx_strand_id
1 'polypeptide(L)'
;MGSHKNPECERTMRPSTPTRTTIYPSPPPTPISPDKPAIPTQEEKPKRAVTPPDENDDKTRTGTQNSSRNEEDPTAEPAELPPWPTPRSMDMFLTSLLGDNTCGGRTPNGTPCRRSHRHVAKSVVNEVIISLKSLPPSCPSSKLAEVLKKLALSLHCSMHRSERSLDTRVEDWLTEYFPRPGDTIVLIKKALRKHNTKCSGTKDDASLCQEQIGGRQVQAIQLITDRILDPTVYLHDGRLKVWLERFGQNSLCPQHRGKQLQEQVAKLSAAVTSARDFQLLSETTRGISENQYETEEPWQAPGYDTSPLRLVADLNLGIEGGELASNYLQTISKCLIPRNPKPGYVYAYTVNENEAFIKIGYTTRAVSVRHAEWEFECNRKVRGLYPDSTATGAQILYPQLVESICHADLREGSVRVDCSACQKEHVEWFKISAQRATDTIEKWSQWMDRVACRPNWKNEVKARVRGTSNLAVSLHALMQLSPATGK
;
A
#
# COMPACT_ATOMS: atom_id res chain seq x y z
N MET A 1 43.20 -31.10 51.20
CA MET A 1 43.29 -29.64 51.50
C MET A 1 43.30 -28.88 50.17
N GLY A 2 42.46 -27.85 50.03
CA GLY A 2 42.37 -26.96 48.85
C GLY A 2 41.06 -27.12 48.07
N SER A 3 39.91 -26.82 48.67
CA SER A 3 39.20 -25.51 48.70
C SER A 3 38.61 -25.07 47.35
N HIS A 4 37.30 -25.28 47.22
CA HIS A 4 36.40 -24.69 46.23
C HIS A 4 36.37 -23.16 46.33
N LYS A 5 36.24 -22.48 45.19
CA LYS A 5 35.62 -21.15 45.10
C LYS A 5 34.71 -21.10 43.87
N ASN A 6 33.41 -21.01 44.14
CA ASN A 6 32.35 -20.64 43.22
C ASN A 6 32.22 -19.10 43.28
N PRO A 7 32.03 -18.37 42.17
CA PRO A 7 31.63 -16.97 42.25
C PRO A 7 30.10 -16.83 42.09
N GLU A 8 29.47 -16.36 43.17
CA GLU A 8 28.10 -15.84 43.18
C GLU A 8 27.98 -14.61 42.28
N CYS A 9 26.93 -14.58 41.47
CA CYS A 9 26.58 -13.46 40.60
C CYS A 9 25.43 -12.69 41.26
N GLU A 10 25.75 -11.92 42.29
CA GLU A 10 24.82 -10.94 42.87
C GLU A 10 25.22 -9.55 42.36
N ARG A 11 24.42 -9.00 41.44
CA ARG A 11 24.58 -7.63 40.95
C ARG A 11 23.32 -6.84 41.25
N THR A 12 23.26 -6.28 42.45
CA THR A 12 22.35 -5.20 42.82
C THR A 12 22.61 -3.99 41.94
N MET A 13 21.69 -3.72 41.02
CA MET A 13 21.64 -2.47 40.26
C MET A 13 21.03 -1.37 41.13
N ARG A 14 21.82 -0.35 41.49
CA ARG A 14 21.30 0.93 41.99
C ARG A 14 20.66 1.71 40.83
N PRO A 15 19.50 2.36 41.02
CA PRO A 15 18.90 3.20 40.00
C PRO A 15 19.70 4.50 39.87
N SER A 16 20.27 4.73 38.68
CA SER A 16 20.87 6.01 38.31
C SER A 16 19.82 6.82 37.55
N THR A 17 19.31 7.87 38.17
CA THR A 17 18.42 8.87 37.56
C THR A 17 19.16 9.62 36.46
N PRO A 18 18.65 9.70 35.22
CA PRO A 18 19.08 10.72 34.27
C PRO A 18 18.06 11.85 34.23
N THR A 19 18.45 12.99 34.79
CA THR A 19 17.86 14.29 34.50
C THR A 19 18.16 14.64 33.04
N ARG A 20 17.16 14.60 32.16
CA ARG A 20 17.24 15.25 30.85
C ARG A 20 15.87 15.77 30.43
N THR A 21 15.73 17.08 30.60
CA THR A 21 14.70 17.96 30.04
C THR A 21 14.68 17.87 28.51
N THR A 22 13.68 17.17 27.97
CA THR A 22 13.25 17.36 26.58
C THR A 22 12.00 18.22 26.61
N ILE A 23 12.19 19.51 26.32
CA ILE A 23 11.10 20.44 26.01
C ILE A 23 10.60 20.08 24.61
N TYR A 24 9.49 19.35 24.56
CA TYR A 24 8.65 19.28 23.37
C TYR A 24 7.48 20.25 23.58
N PRO A 25 7.18 21.14 22.63
CA PRO A 25 5.99 21.98 22.73
C PRO A 25 4.74 21.09 22.62
N SER A 26 3.81 21.30 23.54
CA SER A 26 2.48 20.67 23.53
C SER A 26 1.79 20.91 22.17
N PRO A 27 0.99 19.94 21.68
CA PRO A 27 0.14 20.17 20.53
C PRO A 27 -0.82 21.34 20.81
N PRO A 28 -1.18 22.15 19.79
CA PRO A 28 -2.14 23.24 19.95
C PRO A 28 -3.49 22.70 20.44
N PRO A 29 -4.22 23.44 21.29
CA PRO A 29 -5.55 23.03 21.72
C PRO A 29 -6.47 22.88 20.52
N THR A 30 -7.20 21.78 20.50
CA THR A 30 -8.26 21.50 19.52
C THR A 30 -9.29 22.65 19.58
N PRO A 31 -9.78 23.16 18.43
CA PRO A 31 -10.75 24.24 18.43
C PRO A 31 -12.04 23.79 19.15
N ILE A 32 -12.37 24.55 20.20
CA ILE A 32 -13.64 24.53 20.90
C ILE A 32 -14.73 24.78 19.86
N SER A 33 -15.67 23.84 19.73
CA SER A 33 -16.85 24.03 18.89
C SER A 33 -17.67 25.20 19.44
N PRO A 34 -18.09 26.17 18.60
CA PRO A 34 -18.93 27.26 19.06
C PRO A 34 -20.29 26.73 19.49
N ASP A 35 -20.74 27.23 20.64
CA ASP A 35 -22.01 26.96 21.27
C ASP A 35 -23.18 27.06 20.29
N LYS A 36 -24.01 26.02 20.30
CA LYS A 36 -25.32 25.97 19.66
C LYS A 36 -26.25 26.95 20.41
N PRO A 37 -26.77 28.03 19.80
CA PRO A 37 -27.81 28.81 20.45
C PRO A 37 -29.11 27.99 20.46
N ALA A 38 -29.72 27.94 21.65
CA ALA A 38 -31.03 27.35 21.88
C ALA A 38 -32.08 28.03 20.98
N ILE A 39 -32.74 27.23 20.14
CA ILE A 39 -33.95 27.64 19.43
C ILE A 39 -35.16 27.20 20.27
N PRO A 40 -36.09 28.11 20.62
CA PRO A 40 -37.27 27.77 21.39
C PRO A 40 -38.26 26.96 20.55
N THR A 41 -38.82 25.95 21.19
CA THR A 41 -39.92 25.10 20.73
C THR A 41 -41.19 25.95 20.55
N GLN A 42 -41.73 25.99 19.34
CA GLN A 42 -43.14 26.32 19.11
C GLN A 42 -43.81 25.16 18.38
N GLU A 43 -44.80 24.59 19.05
CA GLU A 43 -45.80 23.68 18.50
C GLU A 43 -46.69 24.45 17.53
N GLU A 44 -46.79 24.02 16.26
CA GLU A 44 -47.97 24.26 15.45
C GLU A 44 -48.37 23.03 14.61
N LYS A 45 -49.68 22.90 14.50
CA LYS A 45 -50.51 21.74 14.14
C LYS A 45 -50.67 21.64 12.62
N PRO A 46 -50.88 20.44 12.04
CA PRO A 46 -50.88 20.27 10.58
C PRO A 46 -52.23 20.64 9.94
N LYS A 47 -52.19 21.38 8.83
CA LYS A 47 -53.34 21.60 7.92
C LYS A 47 -52.96 21.27 6.48
N ARG A 48 -53.56 20.18 6.01
CA ARG A 48 -54.19 19.91 4.69
C ARG A 48 -53.60 20.53 3.41
N ALA A 49 -53.16 19.61 2.55
CA ALA A 49 -53.42 19.43 1.11
C ALA A 49 -53.87 20.64 0.27
N VAL A 50 -53.07 20.97 -0.76
CA VAL A 50 -53.53 21.54 -2.03
C VAL A 50 -52.65 21.01 -3.17
N THR A 51 -53.31 20.39 -4.15
CA THR A 51 -52.84 19.94 -5.47
C THR A 51 -52.58 21.14 -6.40
N PRO A 52 -51.63 21.10 -7.36
CA PRO A 52 -51.67 21.97 -8.53
C PRO A 52 -52.34 21.28 -9.73
N PRO A 53 -52.98 22.05 -10.64
CA PRO A 53 -53.81 21.53 -11.71
C PRO A 53 -53.04 21.30 -13.02
N ASP A 54 -53.56 20.33 -13.79
CA ASP A 54 -53.50 20.26 -15.25
C ASP A 54 -54.30 21.43 -15.88
N GLU A 55 -53.76 22.01 -16.95
CA GLU A 55 -54.47 22.61 -18.10
C GLU A 55 -53.39 22.98 -19.14
N ASN A 56 -53.22 22.24 -20.23
CA ASN A 56 -53.97 22.25 -21.50
C ASN A 56 -54.05 23.61 -22.24
N ASP A 57 -53.85 23.47 -23.56
CA ASP A 57 -54.30 24.29 -24.68
C ASP A 57 -53.47 25.48 -25.21
N ASP A 58 -52.81 25.16 -26.32
CA ASP A 58 -53.19 25.62 -27.67
C ASP A 58 -53.05 27.11 -28.01
N LYS A 59 -52.11 27.42 -28.91
CA LYS A 59 -52.39 28.14 -30.17
C LYS A 59 -51.16 28.36 -31.05
N THR A 60 -51.21 27.69 -32.20
CA THR A 60 -51.08 28.28 -33.55
C THR A 60 -50.29 29.59 -33.70
N ARG A 61 -49.13 29.52 -34.40
CA ARG A 61 -48.75 30.60 -35.32
C ARG A 61 -47.98 30.10 -36.54
N THR A 62 -48.61 30.36 -37.67
CA THR A 62 -48.17 30.27 -39.06
C THR A 62 -46.89 31.08 -39.35
N GLY A 63 -46.05 30.49 -40.21
CA GLY A 63 -45.38 31.18 -41.31
C GLY A 63 -44.02 31.81 -41.03
N THR A 64 -42.96 31.23 -41.60
CA THR A 64 -42.05 31.89 -42.56
C THR A 64 -41.09 30.83 -43.11
N GLN A 65 -41.30 30.46 -44.38
CA GLN A 65 -40.28 29.79 -45.19
C GLN A 65 -39.18 30.81 -45.48
N ASN A 66 -37.97 30.57 -44.98
CA ASN A 66 -36.75 31.12 -45.58
C ASN A 66 -35.83 29.95 -45.91
N SER A 67 -35.79 29.65 -47.20
CA SER A 67 -34.81 28.81 -47.84
C SER A 67 -33.46 29.54 -47.78
N SER A 68 -32.55 29.08 -46.92
CA SER A 68 -31.13 29.35 -47.04
C SER A 68 -30.42 28.00 -47.11
N ARG A 69 -30.03 27.67 -48.33
CA ARG A 69 -29.29 26.47 -48.72
C ARG A 69 -27.87 26.64 -48.20
N ASN A 70 -27.61 26.19 -46.97
CA ASN A 70 -26.25 26.03 -46.47
C ASN A 70 -25.66 24.81 -47.16
N GLU A 71 -24.55 25.02 -47.86
CA GLU A 71 -23.73 23.96 -48.44
C GLU A 71 -23.32 23.00 -47.31
N GLU A 72 -23.79 21.75 -47.39
CA GLU A 72 -23.33 20.67 -46.54
C GLU A 72 -21.87 20.39 -46.88
N ASP A 73 -20.99 20.97 -46.08
CA ASP A 73 -19.56 20.68 -46.06
C ASP A 73 -19.40 19.15 -45.89
N PRO A 74 -18.60 18.45 -46.72
CA PRO A 74 -18.50 17.00 -46.67
C PRO A 74 -18.10 16.60 -45.26
N THR A 75 -18.99 15.88 -44.57
CA THR A 75 -18.71 15.36 -43.23
C THR A 75 -17.52 14.42 -43.37
N ALA A 76 -16.33 14.92 -43.04
CA ALA A 76 -15.10 14.16 -43.13
C ALA A 76 -15.29 12.88 -42.31
N GLU A 77 -15.24 11.74 -42.99
CA GLU A 77 -15.34 10.43 -42.37
C GLU A 77 -14.28 10.36 -41.25
N PRO A 78 -14.67 10.12 -39.99
CA PRO A 78 -13.74 10.18 -38.87
C PRO A 78 -12.61 9.19 -39.13
N ALA A 79 -11.38 9.70 -39.21
CA ALA A 79 -10.21 8.90 -39.53
C ALA A 79 -10.16 7.66 -38.62
N GLU A 80 -10.22 6.47 -39.22
CA GLU A 80 -10.13 5.22 -38.47
C GLU A 80 -8.86 5.22 -37.64
N LEU A 81 -9.01 5.05 -36.32
CA LEU A 81 -7.86 4.95 -35.42
C LEU A 81 -6.96 3.79 -35.88
N PRO A 82 -5.63 3.97 -35.88
CA PRO A 82 -4.72 2.94 -36.32
C PRO A 82 -4.89 1.67 -35.47
N PRO A 83 -4.75 0.48 -36.07
CA PRO A 83 -4.91 -0.80 -35.39
C PRO A 83 -3.99 -0.91 -34.15
N TRP A 84 -4.54 -1.32 -33.01
CA TRP A 84 -3.81 -1.44 -31.74
C TRP A 84 -4.18 -2.73 -30.97
N PRO A 85 -3.22 -3.50 -30.44
CA PRO A 85 -1.77 -3.31 -30.54
C PRO A 85 -1.24 -3.52 -31.96
N THR A 86 -0.16 -2.81 -32.33
CA THR A 86 0.45 -2.99 -33.66
C THR A 86 1.22 -4.31 -33.74
N PRO A 87 1.35 -4.95 -34.92
CA PRO A 87 2.17 -6.15 -35.09
C PRO A 87 3.61 -5.93 -34.59
N ARG A 88 4.20 -4.76 -34.88
CA ARG A 88 5.55 -4.39 -34.44
C ARG A 88 5.70 -4.34 -32.92
N SER A 89 4.74 -3.73 -32.22
CA SER A 89 4.74 -3.69 -30.74
C SER A 89 4.66 -5.10 -30.14
N MET A 90 3.84 -5.97 -30.75
CA MET A 90 3.68 -7.35 -30.31
C MET A 90 4.99 -8.13 -30.46
N ASP A 91 5.66 -8.00 -31.60
CA ASP A 91 6.94 -8.68 -31.84
C ASP A 91 8.03 -8.20 -30.89
N MET A 92 8.17 -6.88 -30.70
CA MET A 92 9.12 -6.32 -29.73
C MET A 92 8.88 -6.81 -28.31
N PHE A 93 7.61 -6.84 -27.88
CA PHE A 93 7.23 -7.37 -26.57
C PHE A 93 7.64 -8.84 -26.42
N LEU A 94 7.29 -9.68 -27.39
CA LEU A 94 7.58 -11.11 -27.33
C LEU A 94 9.07 -11.41 -27.40
N THR A 95 9.85 -10.69 -28.20
CA THR A 95 11.30 -10.82 -28.23
C THR A 95 11.91 -10.48 -26.88
N SER A 96 11.48 -9.38 -26.25
CA SER A 96 11.96 -9.01 -24.93
C SER A 96 11.55 -10.01 -23.85
N LEU A 97 10.35 -10.58 -23.95
CA LEU A 97 9.83 -11.56 -23.01
C LEU A 97 10.59 -12.89 -23.07
N LEU A 98 10.87 -13.38 -24.28
CA LEU A 98 11.49 -14.69 -24.52
C LEU A 98 13.01 -14.68 -24.32
N GLY A 99 13.66 -13.52 -24.33
CA GLY A 99 15.10 -13.39 -24.09
C GLY A 99 15.52 -13.67 -22.65
N ASP A 100 14.63 -13.43 -21.68
CA ASP A 100 14.94 -13.50 -20.25
C ASP A 100 14.11 -14.58 -19.55
N ASN A 101 14.75 -15.68 -19.13
CA ASN A 101 14.15 -16.69 -18.25
C ASN A 101 14.01 -16.18 -16.79
N THR A 102 13.68 -14.90 -16.61
CA THR A 102 13.60 -14.24 -15.31
C THR A 102 12.18 -13.81 -14.99
N CYS A 103 11.90 -13.61 -13.71
CA CYS A 103 10.60 -13.18 -13.22
C CYS A 103 10.15 -11.84 -13.78
N GLY A 104 11.06 -10.89 -14.01
CA GLY A 104 10.75 -9.56 -14.54
C GLY A 104 9.94 -8.63 -13.62
N GLY A 105 9.27 -9.15 -12.58
CA GLY A 105 8.51 -8.38 -11.60
C GLY A 105 9.37 -7.33 -10.89
N ARG A 106 8.79 -6.17 -10.55
CA ARG A 106 9.53 -5.08 -9.89
C ARG A 106 9.84 -5.43 -8.43
N THR A 107 11.13 -5.34 -8.08
CA THR A 107 11.59 -5.46 -6.69
C THR A 107 11.23 -4.20 -5.89
N PRO A 108 11.39 -4.19 -4.56
CA PRO A 108 11.20 -2.98 -3.74
C PRO A 108 12.04 -1.77 -4.17
N ASN A 109 13.16 -2.01 -4.86
CA ASN A 109 14.04 -0.96 -5.40
C ASN A 109 13.64 -0.50 -6.81
N GLY A 110 12.52 -1.01 -7.35
CA GLY A 110 12.06 -0.69 -8.70
C GLY A 110 12.84 -1.37 -9.83
N THR A 111 13.82 -2.22 -9.52
CA THR A 111 14.56 -2.98 -10.55
C THR A 111 13.83 -4.29 -10.91
N PRO A 112 13.95 -4.80 -12.14
CA PRO A 112 13.38 -6.09 -12.53
C PRO A 112 13.97 -7.26 -11.74
N CYS A 113 13.13 -8.21 -11.35
CA CYS A 113 13.53 -9.39 -10.61
C CYS A 113 14.25 -10.40 -11.51
N ARG A 114 15.51 -10.70 -11.16
CA ARG A 114 16.35 -11.68 -11.87
C ARG A 114 16.19 -13.13 -11.40
N ARG A 115 15.28 -13.40 -10.46
CA ARG A 115 15.03 -14.78 -10.04
C ARG A 115 14.43 -15.54 -11.22
N SER A 116 14.83 -16.80 -11.39
CA SER A 116 14.18 -17.68 -12.36
C SER A 116 12.67 -17.70 -12.09
N HIS A 117 11.87 -17.64 -13.15
CA HIS A 117 10.44 -17.86 -13.01
C HIS A 117 10.17 -19.30 -12.57
N ARG A 118 8.97 -19.58 -12.05
CA ARG A 118 8.62 -20.94 -11.65
C ARG A 118 8.76 -21.88 -12.87
N HIS A 119 9.08 -23.14 -12.63
CA HIS A 119 8.92 -24.20 -13.63
C HIS A 119 7.41 -24.37 -13.93
N VAL A 120 6.86 -23.44 -14.70
CA VAL A 120 5.58 -23.60 -15.36
C VAL A 120 5.86 -24.35 -16.64
N ALA A 121 4.99 -25.30 -17.00
CA ALA A 121 5.11 -25.99 -18.27
C ALA A 121 5.12 -24.96 -19.40
N LYS A 122 6.12 -25.02 -20.29
CA LYS A 122 6.25 -24.08 -21.42
C LYS A 122 4.96 -23.99 -22.24
N SER A 123 4.18 -25.06 -22.29
CA SER A 123 2.85 -25.09 -22.89
C SER A 123 1.91 -24.03 -22.34
N VAL A 124 1.84 -23.84 -21.01
CA VAL A 124 0.93 -22.85 -20.39
C VAL A 124 1.32 -21.42 -20.79
N VAL A 125 2.62 -21.11 -20.83
CA VAL A 125 3.10 -19.80 -21.30
C VAL A 125 2.75 -19.61 -22.78
N ASN A 126 2.96 -20.65 -23.60
CA ASN A 126 2.64 -20.62 -25.02
C ASN A 126 1.14 -20.41 -25.28
N GLU A 127 0.24 -21.04 -24.52
CA GLU A 127 -1.21 -20.83 -24.64
C GLU A 127 -1.60 -19.37 -24.38
N VAL A 128 -0.98 -18.73 -23.39
CA VAL A 128 -1.22 -17.30 -23.12
C VAL A 128 -0.66 -16.42 -24.23
N ILE A 129 0.50 -16.75 -24.79
CA ILE A 129 1.07 -16.04 -25.94
C ILE A 129 0.18 -16.19 -27.18
N ILE A 130 -0.39 -17.37 -27.43
CA ILE A 130 -1.36 -17.60 -28.51
C ILE A 130 -2.59 -16.71 -28.30
N SER A 131 -3.12 -16.68 -27.08
CA SER A 131 -4.25 -15.82 -26.70
C SER A 131 -3.95 -14.32 -26.88
N LEU A 132 -2.71 -13.91 -26.65
CA LEU A 132 -2.27 -12.53 -26.83
C LEU A 132 -2.19 -12.15 -28.32
N LYS A 133 -1.66 -13.06 -29.16
CA LYS A 133 -1.56 -12.87 -30.62
C LYS A 133 -2.91 -12.87 -31.33
N SER A 134 -3.92 -13.54 -30.76
CA SER A 134 -5.25 -13.62 -31.35
C SER A 134 -6.17 -12.44 -30.98
N LEU A 135 -5.70 -11.47 -30.18
CA LEU A 135 -6.48 -10.28 -29.86
C LEU A 135 -6.72 -9.43 -31.11
N PRO A 136 -7.96 -8.98 -31.37
CA PRO A 136 -8.26 -8.13 -32.51
C PRO A 136 -7.61 -6.74 -32.35
N PRO A 137 -7.30 -6.02 -33.44
CA PRO A 137 -6.75 -4.65 -33.36
C PRO A 137 -7.70 -3.59 -32.79
N SER A 138 -8.96 -3.95 -32.55
CA SER A 138 -9.97 -3.13 -31.88
C SER A 138 -10.18 -3.52 -30.42
N CYS A 139 -9.33 -4.41 -29.88
CA CYS A 139 -9.46 -4.95 -28.54
C CYS A 139 -9.40 -3.83 -27.48
N PRO A 140 -10.35 -3.79 -26.52
CA PRO A 140 -10.28 -2.87 -25.39
C PRO A 140 -8.99 -3.06 -24.59
N SER A 141 -8.41 -1.96 -24.08
CA SER A 141 -7.19 -1.99 -23.24
C SER A 141 -7.34 -2.90 -22.02
N SER A 142 -8.54 -2.93 -21.41
CA SER A 142 -8.86 -3.83 -20.30
C SER A 142 -8.67 -5.30 -20.66
N LYS A 143 -9.04 -5.70 -21.87
CA LYS A 143 -8.92 -7.09 -22.32
C LYS A 143 -7.47 -7.47 -22.60
N LEU A 144 -6.68 -6.56 -23.17
CA LEU A 144 -5.23 -6.75 -23.28
C LEU A 144 -4.58 -6.88 -21.88
N ALA A 145 -4.95 -6.01 -20.94
CA ALA A 145 -4.45 -6.04 -19.56
C ALA A 145 -4.76 -7.37 -18.85
N GLU A 146 -5.96 -7.94 -19.04
CA GLU A 146 -6.33 -9.27 -18.52
C GLU A 146 -5.40 -10.38 -19.04
N VAL A 147 -5.11 -10.39 -20.34
CA VAL A 147 -4.23 -11.41 -20.95
C VAL A 147 -2.79 -11.23 -20.45
N LEU A 148 -2.31 -9.98 -20.38
CA LEU A 148 -1.01 -9.66 -19.80
C LEU A 148 -0.92 -10.07 -18.32
N LYS A 149 -1.98 -9.91 -17.53
CA LYS A 149 -2.02 -10.35 -16.13
C LYS A 149 -1.87 -11.87 -15.99
N LYS A 150 -2.50 -12.64 -16.87
CA LYS A 150 -2.31 -14.10 -16.95
C LYS A 150 -0.88 -14.48 -17.31
N LEU A 151 -0.26 -13.73 -18.23
CA LEU A 151 1.12 -13.94 -18.63
C LEU A 151 2.10 -13.63 -17.49
N ALA A 152 1.92 -12.49 -16.82
CA ALA A 152 2.70 -12.11 -15.65
C ALA A 152 2.60 -13.17 -14.54
N LEU A 153 1.41 -13.72 -14.29
CA LEU A 153 1.20 -14.77 -13.29
C LEU A 153 2.00 -16.05 -13.60
N SER A 154 2.10 -16.43 -14.88
CA SER A 154 2.89 -17.57 -15.35
C SER A 154 4.40 -17.34 -15.26
N LEU A 155 4.85 -16.09 -15.39
CA LEU A 155 6.26 -15.72 -15.38
C LEU A 155 6.77 -15.27 -14.00
N HIS A 156 5.90 -14.86 -13.08
CA HIS A 156 6.37 -14.37 -11.79
C HIS A 156 6.89 -15.49 -10.89
N CYS A 157 8.01 -15.23 -10.21
CA CYS A 157 8.48 -16.09 -9.12
C CYS A 157 7.54 -15.96 -7.91
N SER A 158 7.70 -16.84 -6.92
CA SER A 158 6.86 -16.88 -5.71
C SER A 158 6.80 -15.55 -4.95
N MET A 159 7.81 -14.69 -5.10
CA MET A 159 7.88 -13.39 -4.45
C MET A 159 7.03 -12.28 -5.10
N HIS A 160 6.62 -12.43 -6.36
CA HIS A 160 5.92 -11.36 -7.12
C HIS A 160 4.49 -11.75 -7.53
N ARG A 161 3.88 -12.69 -6.81
CA ARG A 161 2.52 -13.17 -7.12
C ARG A 161 1.40 -12.30 -6.56
N SER A 162 1.72 -11.27 -5.78
CA SER A 162 0.71 -10.34 -5.30
C SER A 162 0.05 -9.63 -6.48
N GLU A 163 -1.24 -9.33 -6.33
CA GLU A 163 -2.01 -8.65 -7.36
C GLU A 163 -1.32 -7.34 -7.79
N ARG A 164 -0.79 -6.59 -6.84
CA ARG A 164 -0.05 -5.36 -7.11
C ARG A 164 1.24 -5.55 -7.90
N SER A 165 1.97 -6.63 -7.66
CA SER A 165 3.15 -6.96 -8.46
C SER A 165 2.75 -7.30 -9.90
N LEU A 166 1.63 -8.02 -10.09
CA LEU A 166 1.07 -8.30 -11.41
C LEU A 166 0.63 -7.02 -12.11
N ASP A 167 -0.19 -6.20 -11.46
CA ASP A 167 -0.71 -4.95 -12.02
C ASP A 167 0.45 -4.00 -12.37
N THR A 168 1.46 -3.88 -11.50
CA THR A 168 2.67 -3.08 -11.80
C THR A 168 3.40 -3.59 -13.04
N ARG A 169 3.52 -4.91 -13.23
CA ARG A 169 4.20 -5.49 -14.40
C ARG A 169 3.38 -5.28 -15.67
N VAL A 170 2.05 -5.42 -15.59
CA VAL A 170 1.13 -5.18 -16.71
C VAL A 170 1.20 -3.71 -17.13
N GLU A 171 1.15 -2.78 -16.19
CA GLU A 171 1.28 -1.34 -16.45
C GLU A 171 2.62 -0.98 -17.10
N ASP A 172 3.72 -1.58 -16.63
CA ASP A 172 5.03 -1.43 -17.27
C ASP A 172 4.98 -1.89 -18.74
N TRP A 173 4.38 -3.06 -19.02
CA TRP A 173 4.27 -3.58 -20.38
C TRP A 173 3.36 -2.75 -21.28
N LEU A 174 2.22 -2.29 -20.77
CA LEU A 174 1.31 -1.40 -21.49
C LEU A 174 2.00 -0.08 -21.84
N THR A 175 2.76 0.49 -20.90
CA THR A 175 3.47 1.76 -21.09
C THR A 175 4.66 1.62 -22.05
N GLU A 176 5.39 0.51 -21.98
CA GLU A 176 6.64 0.32 -22.74
C GLU A 176 6.40 -0.21 -24.15
N TYR A 177 5.55 -1.23 -24.30
CA TYR A 177 5.38 -1.94 -25.58
C TYR A 177 4.08 -1.62 -26.27
N PHE A 178 3.02 -1.30 -25.52
CA PHE A 178 1.70 -1.06 -26.09
C PHE A 178 1.19 0.37 -25.85
N PRO A 179 2.01 1.43 -26.01
CA PRO A 179 1.50 2.79 -25.88
C PRO A 179 0.44 2.99 -26.96
N ARG A 180 -0.79 3.31 -26.55
CA ARG A 180 -1.83 3.69 -27.51
C ARG A 180 -1.51 5.12 -27.98
N PRO A 181 -1.32 5.36 -29.29
CA PRO A 181 -1.08 6.72 -29.79
C PRO A 181 -2.21 7.64 -29.31
N GLY A 182 -1.85 8.79 -28.73
CA GLY A 182 -2.82 9.75 -28.19
C GLY A 182 -3.40 9.39 -26.82
N ASP A 183 -2.87 8.39 -26.09
CA ASP A 183 -3.31 8.12 -24.72
C ASP A 183 -2.72 9.14 -23.74
N THR A 184 -3.31 10.34 -23.76
CA THR A 184 -2.98 11.46 -22.87
C THR A 184 -2.99 11.03 -21.41
N ILE A 185 -3.89 10.13 -21.01
CA ILE A 185 -4.00 9.63 -19.63
C ILE A 185 -2.71 8.88 -19.25
N VAL A 186 -2.19 8.00 -20.12
CA VAL A 186 -0.92 7.28 -19.86
C VAL A 186 0.25 8.26 -19.76
N LEU A 187 0.32 9.26 -20.65
CA LEU A 187 1.38 10.27 -20.63
C LEU A 187 1.32 11.15 -19.37
N ILE A 188 0.13 11.59 -18.96
CA ILE A 188 -0.10 12.34 -17.71
C ILE A 188 0.28 11.49 -16.50
N LYS A 189 -0.18 10.23 -16.45
CA LYS A 189 0.15 9.31 -15.35
C LYS A 189 1.66 9.09 -15.24
N LYS A 190 2.37 9.02 -16.37
CA LYS A 190 3.84 8.95 -16.42
C LYS A 190 4.49 10.24 -15.91
N ALA A 191 3.94 11.40 -16.25
CA ALA A 191 4.42 12.71 -15.80
C ALA A 191 4.27 12.91 -14.28
N LEU A 192 3.14 12.50 -13.71
CA LEU A 192 2.86 12.60 -12.27
C LEU A 192 3.77 11.72 -11.40
N ARG A 193 4.54 10.81 -12.01
CA ARG A 193 5.36 9.76 -11.36
C ARG A 193 4.50 8.81 -10.52
N LYS A 194 5.03 7.60 -10.26
CA LYS A 194 4.39 6.68 -9.33
C LYS A 194 4.40 7.31 -7.94
N HIS A 195 3.22 7.41 -7.32
CA HIS A 195 3.10 7.83 -5.93
C HIS A 195 4.06 6.97 -5.08
N ASN A 196 4.86 7.61 -4.23
CA ASN A 196 5.87 6.97 -3.40
C ASN A 196 5.65 7.38 -1.95
N THR A 197 6.11 6.57 -1.01
CA THR A 197 6.09 6.88 0.42
C THR A 197 7.12 7.93 0.83
N LYS A 198 8.00 8.34 -0.10
CA LYS A 198 9.06 9.33 0.09
C LYS A 198 8.72 10.67 -0.56
N CYS A 199 9.26 11.72 0.03
CA CYS A 199 9.21 13.08 -0.49
C CYS A 199 9.81 13.17 -1.90
N SER A 200 9.14 13.92 -2.79
CA SER A 200 9.57 14.14 -4.16
C SER A 200 10.60 15.27 -4.33
N GLY A 201 10.87 16.02 -3.26
CA GLY A 201 11.85 17.11 -3.25
C GLY A 201 13.31 16.66 -3.30
N THR A 202 14.18 17.57 -3.67
CA THR A 202 15.64 17.40 -3.73
C THR A 202 16.33 18.20 -2.64
N LYS A 203 17.43 17.69 -2.10
CA LYS A 203 18.30 18.45 -1.19
C LYS A 203 19.18 19.42 -1.97
N ASP A 204 19.93 20.26 -1.26
CA ASP A 204 20.86 21.25 -1.85
C ASP A 204 21.95 20.60 -2.72
N ASP A 205 22.31 19.34 -2.44
CA ASP A 205 23.25 18.53 -3.23
C ASP A 205 22.61 17.80 -4.42
N ALA A 206 21.38 18.19 -4.81
CA ALA A 206 20.53 17.55 -5.81
C ALA A 206 20.16 16.08 -5.52
N SER A 207 20.53 15.53 -4.36
CA SER A 207 20.11 14.18 -3.97
C SER A 207 18.62 14.14 -3.63
N LEU A 208 17.97 12.99 -3.88
CA LEU A 208 16.56 12.82 -3.56
C LEU A 208 16.33 12.81 -2.05
N CYS A 209 15.31 13.55 -1.60
CA CYS A 209 14.86 13.51 -0.21
C CYS A 209 14.45 12.08 0.19
N GLN A 210 14.88 11.64 1.37
CA GLN A 210 14.55 10.31 1.90
C GLN A 210 13.45 10.34 2.97
N GLU A 211 12.95 11.53 3.30
CA GLU A 211 11.88 11.70 4.30
C GLU A 211 10.58 11.04 3.84
N GLN A 212 9.90 10.40 4.78
CA GLN A 212 8.61 9.77 4.55
C GLN A 212 7.49 10.82 4.55
N ILE A 213 6.52 10.68 3.64
CA ILE A 213 5.33 11.55 3.59
C ILE A 213 4.12 10.97 4.34
N GLY A 214 4.17 9.68 4.66
CA GLY A 214 3.11 8.96 5.38
C GLY A 214 1.97 8.51 4.47
N GLY A 215 1.25 7.47 4.89
CA GLY A 215 0.20 6.83 4.11
C GLY A 215 -0.96 7.76 3.76
N ARG A 216 -1.25 8.73 4.62
CA ARG A 216 -2.34 9.71 4.40
C ARG A 216 -2.06 10.55 3.18
N GLN A 217 -0.81 11.02 3.04
CA GLN A 217 -0.37 11.81 1.90
C GLN A 217 -0.31 10.93 0.64
N VAL A 218 0.13 9.68 0.74
CA VAL A 218 0.11 8.74 -0.40
C VAL A 218 -1.32 8.52 -0.94
N GLN A 219 -2.29 8.30 -0.05
CA GLN A 219 -3.70 8.17 -0.46
C GLN A 219 -4.27 9.46 -1.03
N ALA A 220 -3.92 10.62 -0.45
CA ALA A 220 -4.28 11.92 -1.01
C ALA A 220 -3.74 12.08 -2.43
N ILE A 221 -2.46 11.74 -2.66
CA ILE A 221 -1.84 11.78 -3.99
C ILE A 221 -2.58 10.86 -4.96
N GLN A 222 -2.98 9.66 -4.54
CA GLN A 222 -3.72 8.73 -5.40
C GLN A 222 -5.06 9.35 -5.84
N LEU A 223 -5.85 9.86 -4.91
CA LEU A 223 -7.14 10.51 -5.21
C LEU A 223 -6.96 11.75 -6.10
N ILE A 224 -5.94 12.57 -5.82
CA ILE A 224 -5.60 13.75 -6.64
C ILE A 224 -5.18 13.31 -8.05
N THR A 225 -4.41 12.22 -8.17
CA THR A 225 -4.00 11.67 -9.46
C THR A 225 -5.22 11.25 -10.27
N ASP A 226 -6.13 10.47 -9.66
CA ASP A 226 -7.36 10.03 -10.33
C ASP A 226 -8.20 11.22 -10.79
N ARG A 227 -8.22 12.31 -10.01
CA ARG A 227 -8.91 13.55 -10.40
C ARG A 227 -8.19 14.33 -11.50
N ILE A 228 -6.86 14.37 -11.52
CA ILE A 228 -6.09 14.97 -12.61
C ILE A 228 -6.32 14.19 -13.92
N LEU A 229 -6.48 12.87 -13.86
CA LEU A 229 -6.73 12.04 -15.05
C LEU A 229 -8.16 12.20 -15.63
N ASP A 230 -9.05 12.95 -14.97
CA ASP A 230 -10.36 13.31 -15.50
C ASP A 230 -10.22 14.38 -16.60
N PRO A 231 -10.77 14.17 -17.82
CA PRO A 231 -10.74 15.16 -18.90
C PRO A 231 -11.29 16.54 -18.50
N THR A 232 -12.26 16.59 -17.60
CA THR A 232 -12.82 17.87 -17.09
C THR A 232 -11.85 18.63 -16.20
N VAL A 233 -10.73 18.03 -15.82
CA VAL A 233 -9.63 18.66 -15.07
C VAL A 233 -8.45 18.87 -15.98
N TYR A 234 -7.91 17.82 -16.60
CA TYR A 234 -6.73 18.00 -17.43
C TYR A 234 -7.00 18.70 -18.75
N LEU A 235 -8.20 19.00 -19.21
CA LEU A 235 -8.38 19.88 -20.38
C LEU A 235 -8.51 21.37 -20.02
N HIS A 236 -8.54 21.70 -18.73
CA HIS A 236 -8.75 23.08 -18.25
C HIS A 236 -7.58 23.56 -17.38
N ASP A 237 -6.85 24.58 -17.83
CA ASP A 237 -5.61 25.04 -17.17
C ASP A 237 -5.82 25.51 -15.73
N GLY A 238 -6.88 26.28 -15.49
CA GLY A 238 -7.21 26.76 -14.14
C GLY A 238 -7.45 25.60 -13.16
N ARG A 239 -8.25 24.60 -13.57
CA ARG A 239 -8.55 23.42 -12.75
C ARG A 239 -7.32 22.54 -12.55
N LEU A 240 -6.58 22.26 -13.62
CA LEU A 240 -5.35 21.48 -13.56
C LEU A 240 -4.36 22.09 -12.56
N LYS A 241 -4.14 23.42 -12.62
CA LYS A 241 -3.21 24.11 -11.72
C LYS A 241 -3.55 23.89 -10.26
N VAL A 242 -4.82 24.04 -9.87
CA VAL A 242 -5.29 23.80 -8.49
C VAL A 242 -4.98 22.37 -8.04
N TRP A 243 -5.25 21.38 -8.89
CA TRP A 243 -4.99 19.98 -8.57
C TRP A 243 -3.50 19.64 -8.54
N LEU A 244 -2.68 20.24 -9.40
CA LEU A 244 -1.21 20.10 -9.36
C LEU A 244 -0.60 20.74 -8.11
N GLU A 245 -1.12 21.87 -7.64
CA GLU A 245 -0.71 22.47 -6.36
C GLU A 245 -1.01 21.53 -5.19
N ARG A 246 -2.23 20.96 -5.15
CA ARG A 246 -2.60 19.94 -4.15
C ARG A 246 -1.70 18.71 -4.24
N PHE A 247 -1.38 18.26 -5.44
CA PHE A 247 -0.44 17.16 -5.66
C PHE A 247 0.94 17.47 -5.07
N GLY A 248 1.50 18.65 -5.40
CA GLY A 248 2.78 19.13 -4.87
C GLY A 248 2.79 19.20 -3.34
N GLN A 249 1.74 19.75 -2.73
CA GLN A 249 1.62 19.87 -1.27
C GLN A 249 1.67 18.52 -0.54
N ASN A 250 1.10 17.47 -1.14
CA ASN A 250 1.07 16.12 -0.55
C ASN A 250 2.31 15.28 -0.93
N SER A 251 3.00 15.60 -2.03
CA SER A 251 4.19 14.87 -2.46
C SER A 251 5.50 15.37 -1.82
N LEU A 252 5.46 16.49 -1.09
CA LEU A 252 6.60 17.11 -0.42
C LEU A 252 6.48 17.03 1.11
N CYS A 253 7.59 16.69 1.78
CA CYS A 253 7.67 16.79 3.23
C CYS A 253 7.66 18.27 3.70
N PRO A 254 7.43 18.54 5.00
CA PRO A 254 7.36 19.91 5.52
C PRO A 254 8.58 20.80 5.19
N GLN A 255 9.77 20.21 5.09
CA GLN A 255 11.01 20.95 4.79
C GLN A 255 11.09 21.42 3.32
N HIS A 256 10.51 20.68 2.38
CA HIS A 256 10.56 21.00 0.96
C HIS A 256 9.31 21.73 0.46
N ARG A 257 8.17 21.57 1.16
CA ARG A 257 6.88 22.17 0.75
C ARG A 257 6.97 23.69 0.55
N GLY A 258 7.65 24.41 1.45
CA GLY A 258 7.79 25.87 1.33
C GLY A 258 8.75 26.33 0.23
N LYS A 259 9.69 25.48 -0.19
CA LYS A 259 10.81 25.87 -1.08
C LYS A 259 10.61 25.41 -2.52
N GLN A 260 10.04 24.23 -2.73
CA GLN A 260 10.04 23.54 -4.03
C GLN A 260 8.64 23.32 -4.61
N LEU A 261 7.57 23.73 -3.91
CA LEU A 261 6.21 23.51 -4.38
C LEU A 261 5.97 24.13 -5.76
N GLN A 262 6.33 25.40 -5.94
CA GLN A 262 6.08 26.11 -7.20
C GLN A 262 6.90 25.54 -8.37
N GLU A 263 8.16 25.19 -8.13
CA GLU A 263 9.01 24.53 -9.13
C GLU A 263 8.43 23.18 -9.56
N GLN A 264 7.96 22.38 -8.60
CA GLN A 264 7.36 21.09 -8.89
C GLN A 264 6.05 21.23 -9.66
N VAL A 265 5.20 22.19 -9.30
CA VAL A 265 3.94 22.48 -10.02
C VAL A 265 4.23 22.90 -11.45
N ALA A 266 5.18 23.82 -11.67
CA ALA A 266 5.56 24.26 -13.01
C ALA A 266 6.08 23.09 -13.87
N LYS A 267 6.93 22.24 -13.29
CA LYS A 267 7.46 21.05 -13.97
C LYS A 267 6.36 20.06 -14.37
N LEU A 268 5.42 19.78 -13.45
CA LEU A 268 4.31 18.88 -13.73
C LEU A 268 3.36 19.50 -14.77
N SER A 269 3.08 20.79 -14.67
CA SER A 269 2.24 21.52 -15.63
C SER A 269 2.81 21.45 -17.05
N ALA A 270 4.12 21.67 -17.21
CA ALA A 270 4.79 21.56 -18.51
C ALA A 270 4.71 20.13 -19.07
N ALA A 271 4.89 19.11 -18.23
CA ALA A 271 4.81 17.71 -18.66
C ALA A 271 3.39 17.29 -19.05
N VAL A 272 2.37 17.75 -18.33
CA VAL A 272 0.96 17.51 -18.66
C VAL A 272 0.56 18.27 -19.94
N THR A 273 1.02 19.50 -20.11
CA THR A 273 0.78 20.28 -21.34
C THR A 273 1.35 19.55 -22.56
N SER A 274 2.61 19.10 -22.47
CA SER A 274 3.23 18.29 -23.52
C SER A 274 2.47 17.00 -23.81
N ALA A 275 1.84 16.37 -22.82
CA ALA A 275 1.00 15.19 -23.01
C ALA A 275 -0.31 15.50 -23.75
N ARG A 276 -0.93 16.66 -23.48
CA ARG A 276 -2.18 17.11 -24.14
C ARG A 276 -1.98 17.49 -25.60
N ASP A 277 -0.84 18.12 -25.94
CA ASP A 277 -0.57 18.57 -27.30
C ASP A 277 -0.59 17.40 -28.31
N PHE A 278 -0.28 16.18 -27.84
CA PHE A 278 -0.44 14.97 -28.64
C PHE A 278 -1.91 14.62 -28.96
N GLN A 279 -2.88 14.98 -28.11
CA GLN A 279 -4.31 14.73 -28.31
C GLN A 279 -5.00 15.86 -29.08
N LEU A 280 -4.64 17.13 -28.86
CA LEU A 280 -5.24 18.25 -29.60
C LEU A 280 -4.90 18.21 -31.10
N LEU A 281 -3.75 17.62 -31.46
CA LEU A 281 -3.43 17.32 -32.87
C LEU A 281 -4.37 16.29 -33.51
N SER A 282 -5.10 15.49 -32.71
CA SER A 282 -6.09 14.52 -33.19
C SER A 282 -7.55 15.00 -33.10
N GLU A 283 -7.85 15.95 -32.21
CA GLU A 283 -9.21 16.43 -31.95
C GLU A 283 -9.32 17.94 -32.25
N THR A 284 -9.06 18.32 -33.51
CA THR A 284 -9.49 19.63 -33.99
C THR A 284 -11.03 19.63 -34.00
N THR A 285 -11.67 20.67 -33.43
CA THR A 285 -13.12 20.94 -33.36
C THR A 285 -13.95 20.32 -32.22
N ARG A 286 -13.97 21.01 -31.07
CA ARG A 286 -15.23 21.47 -30.44
C ARG A 286 -14.90 22.57 -29.43
N GLY A 287 -15.43 23.77 -29.67
CA GLY A 287 -15.23 24.92 -28.79
C GLY A 287 -15.82 24.68 -27.41
N ILE A 288 -15.02 24.19 -26.48
CA ILE A 288 -15.36 24.11 -25.07
C ILE A 288 -15.25 25.55 -24.53
N SER A 289 -16.40 26.17 -24.28
CA SER A 289 -16.48 27.50 -23.70
C SER A 289 -15.91 27.47 -22.27
N GLU A 290 -14.86 28.24 -22.01
CA GLU A 290 -14.31 28.45 -20.68
C GLU A 290 -15.28 29.26 -19.81
N ASN A 291 -16.08 28.60 -18.99
CA ASN A 291 -16.76 29.27 -17.89
C ASN A 291 -15.73 29.59 -16.79
N GLN A 292 -15.34 30.85 -16.70
CA GLN A 292 -14.31 31.37 -15.77
C GLN A 292 -14.69 31.30 -14.27
N TYR A 293 -15.83 30.73 -13.91
CA TYR A 293 -16.43 30.86 -12.57
C TYR A 293 -16.58 29.56 -11.77
N GLU A 294 -16.00 28.43 -12.20
CA GLU A 294 -16.02 27.22 -11.37
C GLU A 294 -14.97 27.28 -10.25
N THR A 295 -15.39 28.05 -9.25
CA THR A 295 -15.10 28.05 -7.82
C THR A 295 -14.56 26.72 -7.30
N GLU A 296 -13.47 26.87 -6.54
CA GLU A 296 -12.82 25.91 -5.63
C GLU A 296 -13.63 24.64 -5.38
N GLU A 297 -13.34 23.59 -6.15
CA GLU A 297 -13.88 22.26 -5.88
C GLU A 297 -13.50 21.86 -4.44
N PRO A 298 -14.48 21.59 -3.54
CA PRO A 298 -14.21 21.26 -2.16
C PRO A 298 -13.31 20.03 -2.08
N TRP A 299 -12.10 20.20 -1.55
CA TRP A 299 -11.18 19.10 -1.32
C TRP A 299 -11.02 18.86 0.16
N GLN A 300 -11.25 17.61 0.57
CA GLN A 300 -10.99 17.15 1.92
C GLN A 300 -9.89 16.11 1.86
N ALA A 301 -8.82 16.34 2.63
CA ALA A 301 -7.79 15.34 2.80
C ALA A 301 -8.41 14.07 3.38
N PRO A 302 -8.02 12.88 2.91
CA PRO A 302 -8.61 11.63 3.38
C PRO A 302 -8.47 11.51 4.91
N GLY A 303 -9.51 10.97 5.55
CA GLY A 303 -9.44 10.54 6.94
C GLY A 303 -8.53 9.32 7.11
N TYR A 304 -8.67 8.62 8.24
CA TYR A 304 -8.08 7.29 8.37
C TYR A 304 -8.76 6.33 7.39
N ASP A 305 -7.96 5.46 6.78
CA ASP A 305 -8.42 4.40 5.90
C ASP A 305 -9.13 3.30 6.71
N THR A 306 -10.45 3.24 6.55
CA THR A 306 -11.31 2.22 7.13
C THR A 306 -11.69 1.13 6.14
N SER A 307 -11.16 1.17 4.90
CA SER A 307 -11.49 0.15 3.89
C SER A 307 -11.08 -1.24 4.36
N PRO A 308 -11.79 -2.31 3.96
CA PRO A 308 -11.39 -3.68 4.28
C PRO A 308 -9.94 -3.96 3.87
N LEU A 309 -9.18 -4.69 4.70
CA LEU A 309 -7.83 -5.12 4.35
C LEU A 309 -7.86 -5.95 3.05
N ARG A 310 -7.12 -5.49 2.04
CA ARG A 310 -6.96 -6.22 0.78
C ARG A 310 -6.07 -7.45 1.00
N LEU A 311 -6.71 -8.58 1.24
CA LEU A 311 -6.02 -9.86 1.40
C LEU A 311 -5.42 -10.30 0.07
N VAL A 312 -4.13 -10.58 0.06
CA VAL A 312 -3.49 -11.24 -1.08
C VAL A 312 -3.91 -12.70 -1.02
N ALA A 313 -4.65 -13.18 -2.03
CA ALA A 313 -5.20 -14.53 -2.08
C ALA A 313 -4.16 -15.57 -1.61
N ASP A 314 -4.59 -16.43 -0.70
CA ASP A 314 -3.74 -17.43 -0.06
C ASP A 314 -3.16 -18.38 -1.12
N LEU A 315 -1.92 -18.09 -1.53
CA LEU A 315 -1.13 -19.02 -2.33
C LEU A 315 -0.87 -20.34 -1.57
N ASN A 316 -1.18 -20.37 -0.28
CA ASN A 316 -1.16 -21.53 0.61
C ASN A 316 -2.06 -22.68 0.11
N LEU A 317 -3.06 -22.42 -0.74
CA LEU A 317 -3.91 -23.48 -1.31
C LEU A 317 -3.19 -24.39 -2.33
N GLY A 318 -1.97 -24.05 -2.78
CA GLY A 318 -1.26 -24.83 -3.79
C GLY A 318 0.26 -24.98 -3.60
N ILE A 319 0.79 -24.54 -2.46
CA ILE A 319 2.18 -24.81 -2.09
C ILE A 319 2.16 -25.95 -1.08
N GLU A 320 2.77 -27.08 -1.43
CA GLU A 320 2.99 -28.21 -0.53
C GLU A 320 3.54 -27.68 0.80
N GLY A 321 2.85 -27.97 1.91
CA GLY A 321 3.07 -27.32 3.22
C GLY A 321 4.51 -27.38 3.79
N GLY A 322 5.43 -28.10 3.16
CA GLY A 322 6.84 -28.19 3.54
C GLY A 322 7.64 -26.90 3.36
N GLU A 323 7.42 -26.12 2.28
CA GLU A 323 8.26 -24.93 1.99
C GLU A 323 8.00 -23.80 3.01
N LEU A 324 6.74 -23.59 3.39
CA LEU A 324 6.35 -22.60 4.40
C LEU A 324 6.90 -22.93 5.79
N ALA A 325 6.84 -24.19 6.21
CA ALA A 325 7.39 -24.64 7.49
C ALA A 325 8.90 -24.35 7.59
N SER A 326 9.65 -24.62 6.51
CA SER A 326 11.09 -24.34 6.43
C SER A 326 11.42 -22.86 6.61
N ASN A 327 10.60 -21.96 6.04
CA ASN A 327 10.81 -20.51 6.16
C ASN A 327 10.67 -19.99 7.60
N TYR A 328 9.69 -20.50 8.36
CA TYR A 328 9.53 -20.14 9.78
C TYR A 328 10.69 -20.65 10.62
N LEU A 329 11.10 -21.91 10.46
CA LEU A 329 12.24 -22.48 11.17
C LEU A 329 13.55 -21.74 10.84
N GLN A 330 13.76 -21.37 9.58
CA GLN A 330 14.91 -20.57 9.18
C GLN A 330 14.88 -19.18 9.82
N THR A 331 13.71 -18.55 9.90
CA THR A 331 13.53 -17.23 10.55
C THR A 331 13.85 -17.31 12.03
N ILE A 332 13.29 -18.29 12.75
CA ILE A 332 13.61 -18.57 14.16
C ILE A 332 15.13 -18.77 14.34
N SER A 333 15.77 -19.54 13.45
CA SER A 333 17.22 -19.77 13.52
C SER A 333 18.04 -18.49 13.32
N LYS A 334 17.62 -17.59 12.42
CA LYS A 334 18.27 -16.30 12.18
C LYS A 334 18.20 -15.38 13.40
N CYS A 335 17.10 -15.41 14.15
CA CYS A 335 16.94 -14.62 15.38
C CYS A 335 17.92 -15.01 16.51
N LEU A 336 18.57 -16.17 16.41
CA LEU A 336 19.57 -16.63 17.39
C LEU A 336 20.99 -16.10 17.11
N ILE A 337 21.24 -15.51 15.93
CA ILE A 337 22.56 -15.05 15.50
C ILE A 337 23.09 -13.84 16.29
N PRO A 338 22.29 -12.81 16.64
CA PRO A 338 22.80 -11.65 17.37
C PRO A 338 23.45 -12.05 18.70
N ARG A 339 24.68 -11.56 18.92
CA ARG A 339 25.43 -11.80 20.17
C ARG A 339 24.83 -11.03 21.34
N ASN A 340 24.47 -9.77 21.11
CA ASN A 340 23.94 -8.83 22.12
C ASN A 340 22.58 -8.28 21.66
N PRO A 341 21.48 -9.01 21.87
CA PRO A 341 20.16 -8.51 21.53
C PRO A 341 19.74 -7.45 22.53
N LYS A 342 19.06 -6.44 22.03
CA LYS A 342 18.46 -5.41 22.87
C LYS A 342 17.13 -5.95 23.42
N PRO A 343 16.89 -5.88 24.73
CA PRO A 343 15.56 -6.12 25.29
C PRO A 343 14.53 -5.20 24.63
N GLY A 344 13.27 -5.61 24.64
CA GLY A 344 12.19 -4.85 24.04
C GLY A 344 10.83 -5.47 24.31
N TYR A 345 9.87 -5.18 23.44
CA TYR A 345 8.48 -5.59 23.59
C TYR A 345 8.03 -6.36 22.37
N VAL A 346 7.22 -7.39 22.60
CA VAL A 346 6.31 -7.93 21.59
C VAL A 346 4.96 -7.23 21.82
N TYR A 347 4.30 -6.85 20.74
CA TYR A 347 3.03 -6.15 20.80
C TYR A 347 2.04 -6.73 19.80
N ALA A 348 0.75 -6.54 20.08
CA ALA A 348 -0.32 -6.84 19.17
C ALA A 348 -1.24 -5.63 19.01
N TYR A 349 -1.75 -5.44 17.81
CA TYR A 349 -2.77 -4.43 17.55
C TYR A 349 -3.73 -4.87 16.46
N THR A 350 -4.88 -4.21 16.40
CA THR A 350 -5.79 -4.25 15.25
C THR A 350 -6.03 -2.83 14.74
N VAL A 351 -6.76 -2.69 13.64
CA VAL A 351 -7.17 -1.39 13.10
C VAL A 351 -8.69 -1.31 13.04
N ASN A 352 -9.22 -0.10 13.22
CA ASN A 352 -10.66 0.13 13.22
C ASN A 352 -11.32 -0.43 11.93
N GLU A 353 -12.53 -0.97 12.08
CA GLU A 353 -13.31 -1.60 11.00
C GLU A 353 -12.68 -2.88 10.42
N ASN A 354 -11.62 -3.40 11.04
CA ASN A 354 -10.91 -4.62 10.62
C ASN A 354 -10.49 -5.48 11.84
N GLU A 355 -11.33 -5.51 12.87
CA GLU A 355 -11.04 -6.12 14.18
C GLU A 355 -10.79 -7.63 14.13
N ALA A 356 -11.21 -8.30 13.06
CA ALA A 356 -10.97 -9.71 12.81
C ALA A 356 -9.50 -10.03 12.45
N PHE A 357 -8.68 -9.00 12.19
CA PHE A 357 -7.28 -9.13 11.82
C PHE A 357 -6.38 -8.51 12.89
N ILE A 358 -5.43 -9.29 13.37
CA ILE A 358 -4.48 -8.90 14.39
C ILE A 358 -3.08 -8.87 13.79
N LYS A 359 -2.35 -7.77 14.00
CA LYS A 359 -0.93 -7.69 13.68
C LYS A 359 -0.09 -7.93 14.92
N ILE A 360 0.91 -8.80 14.81
CA ILE A 360 1.87 -9.09 15.89
C ILE A 360 3.25 -8.63 15.46
N GLY A 361 3.88 -7.78 16.27
CA GLY A 361 5.19 -7.21 15.97
C GLY A 361 6.12 -7.16 17.19
N TYR A 362 7.37 -6.76 16.98
CA TYR A 362 8.28 -6.39 18.07
C TYR A 362 8.90 -5.00 17.91
N THR A 363 9.37 -4.43 19.03
CA THR A 363 10.07 -3.14 19.07
C THR A 363 11.03 -3.09 20.26
N THR A 364 12.13 -2.34 20.15
CA THR A 364 13.03 -2.02 21.28
C THR A 364 12.74 -0.65 21.89
N ARG A 365 11.73 0.06 21.37
CA ARG A 365 11.22 1.35 21.86
C ARG A 365 9.84 1.16 22.49
N ALA A 366 9.28 2.22 23.09
CA ALA A 366 7.90 2.20 23.58
C ALA A 366 6.91 1.75 22.49
N VAL A 367 5.96 0.89 22.85
CA VAL A 367 4.94 0.34 21.94
C VAL A 367 4.09 1.45 21.32
N SER A 368 3.76 2.49 22.09
CA SER A 368 3.01 3.66 21.59
C SER A 368 3.70 4.37 20.43
N VAL A 369 5.04 4.52 20.47
CA VAL A 369 5.82 5.11 19.37
C VAL A 369 5.71 4.25 18.11
N ARG A 370 5.80 2.93 18.26
CA ARG A 370 5.69 2.01 17.13
C ARG A 370 4.28 1.97 16.54
N HIS A 371 3.24 2.07 17.38
CA HIS A 371 1.87 2.22 16.91
C HIS A 371 1.68 3.52 16.13
N ALA A 372 2.19 4.66 16.62
CA ALA A 372 2.13 5.94 15.91
C ALA A 372 2.82 5.89 14.54
N GLU A 373 3.94 5.19 14.41
CA GLU A 373 4.59 4.95 13.12
C GLU A 373 3.71 4.15 12.16
N TRP A 374 3.04 3.10 12.64
CA TRP A 374 2.13 2.33 11.81
C TRP A 374 0.89 3.14 11.41
N GLU A 375 0.34 3.95 12.32
CA GLU A 375 -0.74 4.89 11.99
C GLU A 375 -0.31 5.87 10.90
N PHE A 376 0.91 6.42 11.02
CA PHE A 376 1.48 7.34 10.04
C PHE A 376 1.75 6.67 8.69
N GLU A 377 2.43 5.52 8.67
CA GLU A 377 2.81 4.83 7.44
C GLU A 377 1.61 4.27 6.69
N CYS A 378 0.66 3.64 7.39
CA CYS A 378 -0.46 2.94 6.77
C CYS A 378 -1.76 3.76 6.71
N ASN A 379 -1.80 4.95 7.32
CA ASN A 379 -3.00 5.77 7.47
C ASN A 379 -4.20 5.01 8.07
N ARG A 380 -3.97 4.13 9.05
CA ARG A 380 -5.03 3.39 9.72
C ARG A 380 -4.99 3.65 11.20
N LYS A 381 -6.14 3.82 11.83
CA LYS A 381 -6.22 4.03 13.27
C LYS A 381 -5.88 2.72 13.98
N VAL A 382 -4.81 2.72 14.77
CA VAL A 382 -4.32 1.56 15.50
C VAL A 382 -5.01 1.46 16.85
N ARG A 383 -5.53 0.27 17.15
CA ARG A 383 -6.04 -0.10 18.46
C ARG A 383 -5.13 -1.15 19.07
N GLY A 384 -4.33 -0.74 20.06
CA GLY A 384 -3.43 -1.64 20.78
C GLY A 384 -4.21 -2.73 21.54
N LEU A 385 -3.67 -3.95 21.51
CA LEU A 385 -4.25 -5.13 22.18
C LEU A 385 -3.29 -5.72 23.22
N TYR A 386 -1.98 -5.67 22.95
CA TYR A 386 -0.95 -6.16 23.85
C TYR A 386 0.32 -5.31 23.77
N PRO A 387 1.03 -5.02 24.88
CA PRO A 387 0.57 -5.24 26.27
C PRO A 387 -0.68 -4.38 26.56
N ASP A 388 -1.43 -4.72 27.62
CA ASP A 388 -2.53 -3.87 28.06
C ASP A 388 -2.00 -2.45 28.30
N SER A 389 -2.76 -1.45 27.84
CA SER A 389 -2.49 -0.02 28.06
C SER A 389 -2.24 0.34 29.52
N THR A 390 -2.81 -0.42 30.46
CA THR A 390 -2.63 -0.23 31.90
C THR A 390 -1.37 -0.92 32.45
N ALA A 391 -0.85 -1.92 31.74
CA ALA A 391 0.34 -2.65 32.13
C ALA A 391 1.57 -2.01 31.48
N THR A 392 2.49 -1.51 32.31
CA THR A 392 3.86 -1.26 31.85
C THR A 392 4.48 -2.62 31.53
N GLY A 393 4.33 -3.09 30.29
CA GLY A 393 4.80 -4.40 29.86
C GLY A 393 6.26 -4.61 30.23
N ALA A 394 6.60 -5.78 30.77
CA ALA A 394 8.00 -6.12 31.03
C ALA A 394 8.77 -6.23 29.71
N GLN A 395 10.02 -5.78 29.69
CA GLN A 395 10.88 -6.00 28.54
C GLN A 395 11.25 -7.48 28.44
N ILE A 396 11.03 -8.05 27.27
CA ILE A 396 11.38 -9.42 26.93
C ILE A 396 12.83 -9.43 26.45
N LEU A 397 13.61 -10.39 26.93
CA LEU A 397 14.91 -10.69 26.38
C LEU A 397 14.71 -11.43 25.04
N TYR A 398 15.24 -10.94 23.92
CA TYR A 398 15.02 -11.51 22.56
C TYR A 398 13.57 -11.37 22.02
N PRO A 399 12.99 -10.16 21.97
CA PRO A 399 11.60 -9.98 21.52
C PRO A 399 11.38 -10.40 20.06
N GLN A 400 12.40 -10.28 19.20
CA GLN A 400 12.34 -10.74 17.80
C GLN A 400 12.20 -12.27 17.68
N LEU A 401 12.84 -13.03 18.59
CA LEU A 401 12.71 -14.49 18.62
C LEU A 401 11.29 -14.87 19.03
N VAL A 402 10.76 -14.22 20.06
CA VAL A 402 9.38 -14.45 20.53
C VAL A 402 8.36 -14.13 19.45
N GLU A 403 8.48 -12.98 18.76
CA GLU A 403 7.64 -12.65 17.61
C GLU A 403 7.70 -13.75 16.53
N SER A 404 8.90 -14.18 16.14
CA SER A 404 9.08 -15.20 15.09
C SER A 404 8.44 -16.53 15.46
N ILE A 405 8.49 -16.92 16.73
CA ILE A 405 7.83 -18.14 17.21
C ILE A 405 6.30 -17.94 17.25
N CYS A 406 5.80 -16.78 17.67
CA CYS A 406 4.37 -16.46 17.62
C CYS A 406 3.82 -16.58 16.19
N HIS A 407 4.53 -16.02 15.21
CA HIS A 407 4.14 -16.12 13.80
C HIS A 407 4.08 -17.58 13.32
N ALA A 408 5.05 -18.39 13.73
CA ALA A 408 5.11 -19.81 13.38
C ALA A 408 3.98 -20.65 14.02
N ASP A 409 3.63 -20.34 15.28
CA ASP A 409 2.55 -20.95 16.04
C ASP A 409 1.17 -20.56 15.46
N LEU A 410 1.04 -19.33 14.95
CA LEU A 410 -0.20 -18.79 14.39
C LEU A 410 -0.28 -18.89 12.85
N ARG A 411 0.62 -19.62 12.21
CA ARG A 411 0.72 -19.70 10.74
C ARG A 411 -0.59 -20.04 10.02
N GLU A 412 -1.44 -20.87 10.63
CA GLU A 412 -2.72 -21.29 10.05
C GLU A 412 -3.71 -20.13 9.92
N GLY A 413 -3.56 -19.10 10.75
CA GLY A 413 -4.31 -17.86 10.65
C GLY A 413 -3.54 -16.73 9.94
N SER A 414 -2.31 -16.96 9.46
CA SER A 414 -1.51 -15.90 8.84
C SER A 414 -2.11 -15.47 7.51
N VAL A 415 -2.17 -14.15 7.28
CA VAL A 415 -2.66 -13.56 6.04
C VAL A 415 -1.68 -12.49 5.55
N ARG A 416 -1.58 -12.35 4.24
CA ARG A 416 -0.80 -11.27 3.60
C ARG A 416 -1.74 -10.15 3.21
N VAL A 417 -1.36 -8.92 3.54
CA VAL A 417 -2.19 -7.72 3.32
C VAL A 417 -1.44 -6.76 2.40
N ASP A 418 -2.04 -6.41 1.26
CA ASP A 418 -1.52 -5.35 0.39
C ASP A 418 -2.06 -3.99 0.85
N CYS A 419 -1.17 -3.12 1.33
CA CYS A 419 -1.56 -1.81 1.83
C CYS A 419 -1.34 -0.74 0.75
N SER A 420 -2.44 -0.13 0.30
CA SER A 420 -2.43 0.96 -0.68
C SER A 420 -1.72 2.22 -0.15
N ALA A 421 -1.82 2.49 1.15
CA ALA A 421 -1.27 3.69 1.78
C ALA A 421 0.26 3.63 1.95
N CYS A 422 0.78 2.58 2.59
CA CYS A 422 2.23 2.45 2.80
C CYS A 422 2.93 1.77 1.63
N GLN A 423 2.16 1.30 0.62
CA GLN A 423 2.72 0.65 -0.55
C GLN A 423 3.60 -0.56 -0.23
N LYS A 424 3.32 -1.27 0.85
CA LYS A 424 4.00 -2.51 1.25
C LYS A 424 3.00 -3.64 1.36
N GLU A 425 3.53 -4.84 1.20
CA GLU A 425 2.81 -6.05 1.57
C GLU A 425 3.18 -6.42 3.00
N HIS A 426 2.19 -6.44 3.89
CA HIS A 426 2.36 -6.81 5.28
C HIS A 426 2.14 -8.31 5.45
N VAL A 427 3.12 -8.98 6.05
CA VAL A 427 3.10 -10.43 6.29
C VAL A 427 2.87 -10.78 7.76
N GLU A 428 2.72 -9.78 8.63
CA GLU A 428 2.58 -9.98 10.08
C GLU A 428 1.11 -9.94 10.55
N TRP A 429 0.14 -10.15 9.65
CA TRP A 429 -1.29 -10.12 9.98
C TRP A 429 -1.85 -11.53 10.15
N PHE A 430 -2.80 -11.66 11.06
CA PHE A 430 -3.44 -12.93 11.42
C PHE A 430 -4.94 -12.77 11.53
N LYS A 431 -5.71 -13.66 10.90
CA LYS A 431 -7.17 -13.77 11.06
C LYS A 431 -7.49 -14.65 12.27
N ILE A 432 -7.39 -14.08 13.46
CA ILE A 432 -7.56 -14.75 14.76
C ILE A 432 -8.26 -13.81 15.75
N SER A 433 -8.74 -14.34 16.89
CA SER A 433 -9.26 -13.51 17.97
C SER A 433 -8.14 -12.75 18.69
N ALA A 434 -8.47 -11.59 19.27
CA ALA A 434 -7.55 -10.83 20.11
C ALA A 434 -7.01 -11.66 21.29
N GLN A 435 -7.89 -12.44 21.94
CA GLN A 435 -7.50 -13.33 23.04
C GLN A 435 -6.45 -14.36 22.60
N ARG A 436 -6.66 -15.04 21.45
CA ARG A 436 -5.68 -16.02 20.93
C ARG A 436 -4.32 -15.37 20.66
N ALA A 437 -4.31 -14.14 20.14
CA ALA A 437 -3.07 -13.40 19.93
C ALA A 437 -2.34 -13.11 21.26
N THR A 438 -3.07 -12.59 22.26
CA THR A 438 -2.55 -12.32 23.60
C THR A 438 -2.01 -13.59 24.27
N ASP A 439 -2.79 -14.68 24.31
CA ASP A 439 -2.39 -15.96 24.91
C ASP A 439 -1.11 -16.50 24.27
N THR A 440 -1.01 -16.43 22.93
CA THR A 440 0.19 -16.86 22.22
C THR A 440 1.40 -16.01 22.58
N ILE A 441 1.26 -14.68 22.64
CA ILE A 441 2.37 -13.79 23.01
C ILE A 441 2.82 -14.03 24.44
N GLU A 442 1.89 -14.15 25.39
CA GLU A 442 2.20 -14.41 26.80
C GLU A 442 2.89 -15.77 26.97
N LYS A 443 2.36 -16.83 26.32
CA LYS A 443 2.94 -18.18 26.32
C LYS A 443 4.42 -18.15 25.92
N TRP A 444 4.74 -17.50 24.80
CA TRP A 444 6.11 -17.47 24.27
C TRP A 444 7.01 -16.47 24.99
N SER A 445 6.45 -15.39 25.55
CA SER A 445 7.19 -14.44 26.39
C SER A 445 7.65 -15.13 27.69
N GLN A 446 6.74 -15.81 28.39
CA GLN A 446 7.06 -16.55 29.60
C GLN A 446 8.03 -17.72 29.33
N TRP A 447 7.89 -18.40 28.18
CA TRP A 447 8.86 -19.41 27.75
C TRP A 447 10.26 -18.81 27.61
N MET A 448 10.37 -17.62 27.00
CA MET A 448 11.64 -16.94 26.82
C MET A 448 12.27 -16.56 28.15
N ASP A 449 11.49 -16.06 29.11
CA ASP A 449 12.01 -15.73 30.45
C ASP A 449 12.62 -16.95 31.16
N ARG A 450 11.98 -18.12 31.04
CA ARG A 450 12.50 -19.38 31.62
C ARG A 450 13.74 -19.89 30.90
N VAL A 451 13.75 -19.85 29.58
CA VAL A 451 14.81 -20.44 28.74
C VAL A 451 16.05 -19.56 28.70
N ALA A 452 15.89 -18.24 28.70
CA ALA A 452 16.97 -17.26 28.64
C ALA A 452 18.00 -17.40 29.77
N CYS A 453 17.56 -17.84 30.96
CA CYS A 453 18.41 -18.02 32.14
C CYS A 453 19.35 -19.23 32.05
N ARG A 454 19.15 -20.14 31.08
CA ARG A 454 19.93 -21.37 30.97
C ARG A 454 21.24 -21.14 30.22
N PRO A 455 22.36 -21.75 30.64
CA PRO A 455 23.56 -21.76 29.81
C PRO A 455 23.27 -22.48 28.48
N ASN A 456 23.89 -22.03 27.39
CA ASN A 456 23.79 -22.66 26.06
C ASN A 456 22.37 -22.75 25.45
N TRP A 457 21.36 -22.08 25.99
CA TRP A 457 19.97 -22.19 25.53
C TRP A 457 19.81 -21.92 24.03
N LYS A 458 20.58 -20.99 23.46
CA LYS A 458 20.56 -20.69 22.00
C LYS A 458 20.91 -21.92 21.17
N ASN A 459 21.90 -22.69 21.60
CA ASN A 459 22.35 -23.89 20.89
C ASN A 459 21.27 -24.98 20.97
N GLU A 460 20.59 -25.10 22.12
CA GLU A 460 19.48 -26.04 22.28
C GLU A 460 18.29 -25.68 21.38
N VAL A 461 17.85 -24.41 21.38
CA VAL A 461 16.79 -23.92 20.48
C VAL A 461 17.17 -24.19 19.02
N LYS A 462 18.41 -23.87 18.63
CA LYS A 462 18.93 -24.10 17.29
C LYS A 462 18.92 -25.58 16.90
N ALA A 463 19.25 -26.48 17.83
CA ALA A 463 19.21 -27.92 17.60
C ALA A 463 17.78 -28.42 17.36
N ARG A 464 16.80 -27.97 18.17
CA ARG A 464 15.38 -28.35 18.01
C ARG A 464 14.75 -27.82 16.72
N VAL A 465 15.16 -26.64 16.28
CA VAL A 465 14.66 -26.00 15.04
C VAL A 465 15.29 -26.61 13.79
N ARG A 466 16.54 -27.09 13.85
CA ARG A 466 17.23 -27.71 12.71
C ARG A 466 16.97 -29.21 12.55
N GLY A 467 16.60 -29.90 13.63
CA GLY A 467 16.45 -31.36 13.64
C GLY A 467 15.19 -31.89 12.95
N THR A 468 14.29 -31.03 12.48
CA THR A 468 13.00 -31.45 11.91
C THR A 468 12.56 -30.49 10.80
N SER A 469 11.90 -31.00 9.77
CA SER A 469 11.16 -30.20 8.78
C SER A 469 9.71 -29.92 9.20
N ASN A 470 9.25 -30.55 10.29
CA ASN A 470 7.89 -30.42 10.79
C ASN A 470 7.81 -29.32 11.86
N LEU A 471 7.20 -28.20 11.49
CA LEU A 471 7.11 -27.04 12.37
C LEU A 471 6.38 -27.33 13.69
N ALA A 472 5.30 -28.11 13.68
CA ALA A 472 4.55 -28.43 14.89
C ALA A 472 5.41 -29.26 15.87
N VAL A 473 6.17 -30.23 15.36
CA VAL A 473 7.12 -31.02 16.16
C VAL A 473 8.20 -30.13 16.75
N SER A 474 8.77 -29.20 15.98
CA SER A 474 9.77 -28.26 16.47
C SER A 474 9.21 -27.32 17.54
N LEU A 475 8.01 -26.74 17.35
CA LEU A 475 7.36 -25.88 18.36
C LEU A 475 7.06 -26.64 19.66
N HIS A 476 6.53 -27.85 19.55
CA HIS A 476 6.34 -28.71 20.71
C HIS A 476 7.67 -29.00 21.41
N ALA A 477 8.72 -29.33 20.65
CA ALA A 477 10.05 -29.60 21.20
C ALA A 477 10.69 -28.37 21.88
N LEU A 478 10.35 -27.14 21.47
CA LEU A 478 10.76 -25.91 22.16
C LEU A 478 10.05 -25.77 23.52
N MET A 479 8.75 -26.08 23.59
CA MET A 479 7.98 -26.03 24.84
C MET A 479 8.51 -27.01 25.89
N GLN A 480 9.12 -28.12 25.46
CA GLN A 480 9.72 -29.13 26.35
C GLN A 480 11.10 -28.74 26.90
N LEU A 481 11.60 -27.53 26.61
CA LEU A 481 12.81 -27.02 27.27
C LEU A 481 12.47 -26.65 28.71
N SER A 482 12.57 -27.63 29.61
CA SER A 482 12.29 -27.47 31.04
C SER A 482 13.15 -26.36 31.68
N PRO A 483 12.68 -25.75 32.78
CA PRO A 483 13.52 -24.91 33.64
C PRO A 483 14.74 -25.73 34.09
N ALA A 484 15.90 -25.08 34.26
CA ALA A 484 17.01 -25.74 34.93
C ALA A 484 16.51 -26.15 36.33
N THR A 485 16.41 -27.45 36.58
CA THR A 485 16.21 -27.95 37.93
C THR A 485 17.44 -27.52 38.71
N GLY A 486 17.26 -26.57 39.63
CA GLY A 486 18.33 -26.05 40.46
C GLY A 486 19.07 -27.21 41.12
N LYS A 487 20.34 -27.37 40.75
CA LYS A 487 21.30 -28.19 41.49
C LYS A 487 22.16 -27.28 42.34
#